data_AF-A0A1Z4C3J2-F1
#
_entry.id   AF-A0A1Z4C3J2-F1
#
_cell.length_a   1.000
_cell.length_b   1.000
_cell.length_c   1.000
_cell.angle_alpha   90.00
_cell.angle_beta   90.00
_cell.angle_gamma   90.00
#
_symmetry.space_group_name_H-M   'P 1'
#
loop_
_entity.id
_entity.type
_entity.pdbx_description
1 polymer ?
#
loop_
_entity_poly.entity_id
_entity_poly.type
_entity_poly.pdbx_seq_one_letter_code
_entity_poly.pdbx_strand_id
1 'polypeptide(L)'
;MVKRRTPKATAAAQAEPTPEQIEAFAAGVDGGAGSPNKKAKPPDATAIRDYKAIRVPFNEYEYQQLVQGAALSGRSKLNFMRHAMLVMAKELQAGKGKK
;
A
#
# COMPACT_ATOMS: atom_id res chain seq x y z
N MET A 1 -14.10 -41.77 27.36
CA MET A 1 -13.11 -41.08 28.22
C MET A 1 -12.03 -40.48 27.33
N VAL A 2 -11.99 -39.14 27.19
CA VAL A 2 -11.00 -38.47 26.31
C VAL A 2 -9.65 -38.42 27.01
N LYS A 3 -8.63 -39.05 26.43
CA LYS A 3 -7.24 -38.95 26.92
C LYS A 3 -6.79 -37.50 26.81
N ARG A 4 -6.60 -36.82 27.95
CA ARG A 4 -5.98 -35.49 27.99
C ARG A 4 -4.55 -35.61 27.43
N ARG A 5 -4.21 -34.76 26.46
CA ARG A 5 -2.82 -34.62 26.04
C ARG A 5 -2.07 -33.88 27.15
N THR A 6 -1.12 -34.53 27.80
CA THR A 6 -0.14 -33.86 28.66
C THR A 6 0.89 -33.18 27.76
N PRO A 7 1.19 -31.88 27.92
CA PRO A 7 2.27 -31.26 27.18
C PRO A 7 3.58 -31.97 27.56
N LYS A 8 4.27 -32.51 26.54
CA LYS A 8 5.61 -33.05 26.70
C LYS A 8 6.54 -31.86 26.92
N ALA A 9 7.04 -31.70 28.14
CA ALA A 9 8.07 -30.72 28.45
C ALA A 9 9.31 -31.03 27.61
N THR A 10 9.49 -30.32 26.50
CA THR A 10 10.77 -30.22 25.83
C THR A 10 11.69 -29.36 26.70
N ALA A 11 12.95 -29.75 26.84
CA ALA A 11 13.97 -29.09 27.67
C ALA A 11 14.21 -27.59 27.38
N ALA A 12 13.51 -27.02 26.39
CA ALA A 12 13.47 -25.58 26.11
C ALA A 12 12.47 -24.78 26.98
N ALA A 13 11.74 -25.42 27.90
CA ALA A 13 10.70 -24.78 28.72
C ALA A 13 11.19 -24.19 30.06
N GLN A 14 12.50 -24.08 30.31
CA GLN A 14 13.06 -23.63 31.59
C GLN A 14 14.25 -22.66 31.46
N ALA A 15 14.35 -21.89 30.38
CA ALA A 15 15.20 -20.70 30.40
C ALA A 15 14.30 -19.51 30.71
N GLU A 16 14.50 -18.88 31.87
CA GLU A 16 14.00 -17.52 32.06
C GLU A 16 14.54 -16.68 30.89
N PRO A 17 13.68 -15.94 30.17
CA PRO A 17 14.13 -15.15 29.05
C PRO A 17 15.21 -14.20 29.53
N THR A 18 16.34 -14.17 28.84
CA THR A 18 17.43 -13.25 29.20
C THR A 18 16.90 -11.81 29.11
N PRO A 19 17.44 -10.87 29.89
CA PRO A 19 17.02 -9.46 29.83
C PRO A 19 16.99 -8.92 28.39
N GLU A 20 17.96 -9.32 27.56
CA GLU A 20 18.04 -8.98 26.14
C GLU A 20 16.85 -9.52 25.31
N GLN A 21 16.35 -10.72 25.62
CA GLN A 21 15.17 -11.29 24.96
C GLN A 21 13.88 -10.56 25.36
N ILE A 22 13.80 -10.10 26.61
CA ILE A 22 12.66 -9.31 27.11
C ILE A 22 12.65 -7.93 26.45
N GLU A 23 13.81 -7.28 26.34
CA GLU A 23 13.96 -5.99 25.65
C GLU A 23 13.65 -6.10 24.15
N ALA A 24 14.14 -7.14 23.48
CA ALA A 24 13.83 -7.39 22.06
C ALA A 24 12.34 -7.64 21.83
N PHE A 25 11.66 -8.32 22.77
CA PHE A 25 10.22 -8.55 22.72
C PHE A 25 9.42 -7.27 22.97
N ALA A 26 9.79 -6.47 23.98
CA ALA A 26 9.15 -5.20 24.30
C ALA A 26 9.30 -4.17 23.16
N ALA A 27 10.49 -4.10 22.55
CA ALA A 27 10.75 -3.24 21.39
C ALA A 27 9.90 -3.60 20.15
N GLY A 28 9.47 -4.87 20.03
CA GLY A 28 8.54 -5.31 18.99
C GLY A 28 7.10 -4.84 19.20
N VAL A 29 6.70 -4.55 20.44
CA VAL A 29 5.35 -4.13 20.82
C VAL A 29 5.20 -2.61 20.82
N ASP A 30 6.26 -1.86 21.17
CA ASP A 30 6.28 -0.39 21.22
C ASP A 30 6.27 0.30 19.83
N GLY A 31 5.90 -0.44 18.77
CA GLY A 31 5.73 0.09 17.42
C GLY A 31 7.02 0.38 16.66
N GLY A 32 8.18 -0.04 17.19
CA GLY A 32 9.50 0.27 16.64
C GLY A 32 10.07 -0.74 15.63
N ALA A 33 9.35 -1.79 15.26
CA ALA A 33 9.84 -2.79 14.30
C ALA A 33 8.73 -3.46 13.48
N GLY A 34 7.90 -2.65 12.81
CA GLY A 34 7.36 -3.07 11.52
C GLY A 34 8.50 -3.13 10.50
N SER A 35 9.36 -4.15 10.58
CA SER A 35 10.48 -4.45 9.66
C SER A 35 11.10 -3.22 8.98
N PRO A 36 12.19 -2.62 9.51
CA PRO A 36 12.91 -1.63 8.72
C PRO A 36 13.39 -2.35 7.45
N ASN A 37 12.95 -1.85 6.30
CA ASN A 37 13.55 -2.16 5.00
C ASN A 37 13.10 -3.45 4.28
N LYS A 38 11.82 -3.87 4.38
CA LYS A 38 11.21 -4.43 3.15
C LYS A 38 11.03 -3.25 2.21
N LYS A 39 12.03 -2.95 1.37
CA LYS A 39 11.87 -2.04 0.23
C LYS A 39 10.61 -2.51 -0.49
N ALA A 40 9.52 -1.77 -0.35
CA ALA A 40 8.27 -2.11 -1.02
C ALA A 40 8.61 -2.27 -2.50
N LYS A 41 8.32 -3.44 -3.06
CA LYS A 41 8.57 -3.72 -4.48
C LYS A 41 7.99 -2.53 -5.27
N PRO A 42 8.73 -1.97 -6.25
CA PRO A 42 8.20 -0.89 -7.05
C PRO A 42 6.84 -1.31 -7.63
N PRO A 43 5.82 -0.42 -7.58
CA PRO A 43 4.49 -0.76 -8.06
C PRO A 43 4.56 -1.13 -9.54
N ASP A 44 3.88 -2.22 -9.90
CA ASP A 44 3.79 -2.69 -11.28
C ASP A 44 2.75 -1.85 -12.05
N ALA A 45 3.19 -1.22 -13.14
CA ALA A 45 2.36 -0.37 -13.99
C ALA A 45 1.30 -1.15 -14.79
N THR A 46 1.48 -2.47 -14.94
CA THR A 46 0.59 -3.36 -15.71
C THR A 46 -0.39 -4.15 -14.84
N ALA A 47 -0.33 -3.95 -13.52
CA ALA A 47 -1.20 -4.63 -12.57
C ALA A 47 -2.70 -4.36 -12.82
N ILE A 48 -3.53 -5.29 -12.34
CA ILE A 48 -4.99 -5.16 -12.37
C ILE A 48 -5.42 -3.95 -11.53
N ARG A 49 -6.53 -3.31 -11.92
CA ARG A 49 -7.01 -2.05 -11.36
C ARG A 49 -7.98 -2.24 -10.20
N ASP A 50 -7.67 -3.14 -9.28
CA ASP A 50 -8.50 -3.54 -8.13
C ASP A 50 -7.94 -3.09 -6.77
N TYR A 51 -6.86 -2.31 -6.75
CA TYR A 51 -6.20 -1.91 -5.51
C TYR A 51 -7.03 -0.97 -4.62
N LYS A 52 -7.43 0.21 -5.13
CA LYS A 52 -8.24 1.21 -4.41
C LYS A 52 -9.12 2.01 -5.38
N ALA A 53 -10.30 2.43 -4.91
CA ALA A 53 -11.22 3.27 -5.66
C ALA A 53 -11.47 4.60 -4.93
N ILE A 54 -11.73 5.65 -5.69
CA ILE A 54 -12.14 6.97 -5.18
C ILE A 54 -13.47 7.37 -5.80
N ARG A 55 -14.30 8.11 -5.05
CA ARG A 55 -15.50 8.76 -5.58
C ARG A 55 -15.19 10.23 -5.81
N VAL A 56 -15.39 10.69 -7.04
CA VAL A 56 -15.13 12.08 -7.44
C VAL A 56 -16.46 12.68 -7.91
N PRO A 57 -17.12 13.53 -7.09
CA PRO A 57 -18.25 14.32 -7.56
C PRO A 57 -17.76 15.40 -8.53
N PHE A 58 -18.55 15.67 -9.58
CA PHE A 58 -18.26 16.69 -10.59
C PHE A 58 -19.36 17.74 -10.59
N ASN A 59 -18.98 18.98 -10.87
CA ASN A 59 -19.94 19.97 -11.36
C ASN A 59 -20.22 19.74 -12.86
N GLU A 60 -21.19 20.48 -13.41
CA GLU A 60 -21.59 20.33 -14.80
C GLU A 60 -20.44 20.62 -15.78
N TYR A 61 -19.70 21.71 -15.54
CA TYR A 61 -18.59 22.13 -16.38
C TYR A 61 -17.49 21.07 -16.46
N GLU A 62 -17.05 20.54 -15.31
CA GLU A 62 -16.02 19.50 -15.23
C GLU A 62 -16.46 18.22 -15.92
N TYR A 63 -17.73 17.84 -15.76
CA TYR A 63 -18.27 16.66 -16.42
C TYR A 63 -18.34 16.83 -17.94
N GLN A 64 -18.71 18.01 -18.43
CA GLN A 64 -18.68 18.33 -19.86
C GLN A 64 -17.26 18.22 -20.43
N GLN A 65 -16.26 18.79 -19.74
CA GLN A 65 -14.86 18.67 -20.15
C GLN A 65 -14.38 17.22 -20.17
N LEU A 66 -14.78 16.41 -19.18
CA LEU A 66 -14.51 14.98 -19.16
C LEU A 66 -15.13 14.26 -20.37
N VAL A 67 -16.37 14.59 -20.73
CA VAL A 67 -17.06 13.98 -21.87
C VAL A 67 -16.36 14.34 -23.18
N GLN A 68 -16.04 15.61 -23.39
CA GLN A 68 -15.39 16.11 -24.61
C GLN A 68 -13.97 15.56 -24.73
N GLY A 69 -13.17 15.64 -23.66
CA GLY A 69 -11.81 15.11 -23.63
C GLY A 69 -11.74 13.60 -23.85
N ALA A 70 -12.68 12.85 -23.27
CA ALA A 70 -12.81 11.41 -23.53
C ALA A 70 -13.10 11.12 -25.01
N ALA A 71 -14.03 11.86 -25.63
CA ALA A 71 -14.37 11.70 -27.04
C ALA A 71 -13.20 12.02 -27.96
N LEU A 72 -12.54 13.17 -27.76
CA LEU A 72 -11.39 13.60 -28.57
C LEU A 72 -10.20 12.63 -28.48
N SER A 73 -9.97 12.07 -27.28
CA SER A 73 -8.86 11.15 -27.05
C SER A 73 -9.16 9.70 -27.44
N GLY A 74 -10.39 9.38 -27.85
CA GLY A 74 -10.85 8.01 -28.14
C GLY A 74 -10.83 7.08 -26.93
N ARG A 75 -10.85 7.62 -25.71
CA ARG A 75 -10.74 6.85 -24.45
C ARG A 75 -12.06 6.86 -23.70
N SER A 76 -12.31 5.81 -22.91
CA SER A 76 -13.41 5.87 -21.94
C SER A 76 -13.12 6.94 -20.87
N LYS A 77 -14.16 7.50 -20.26
CA LYS A 77 -14.04 8.57 -19.24
C LYS A 77 -13.08 8.21 -18.10
N LEU A 78 -13.20 6.97 -17.59
CA LEU A 78 -12.30 6.47 -16.54
C LEU A 78 -10.85 6.36 -17.02
N ASN A 79 -10.62 5.91 -18.26
CA ASN A 79 -9.27 5.79 -18.79
C ASN A 79 -8.65 7.15 -19.13
N PHE A 80 -9.47 8.10 -19.57
CA PHE A 80 -9.07 9.49 -19.77
C PHE A 80 -8.59 10.12 -18.46
N MET A 81 -9.36 10.00 -17.37
CA MET A 81 -8.94 10.52 -16.06
C MET A 81 -7.63 9.90 -15.57
N ARG A 82 -7.46 8.58 -15.71
CA ARG A 82 -6.21 7.90 -15.34
C ARG A 82 -5.02 8.42 -16.14
N HIS A 83 -5.19 8.59 -17.46
CA HIS A 83 -4.14 9.11 -18.31
C HIS A 83 -3.78 10.56 -17.96
N ALA A 84 -4.79 11.42 -17.76
CA ALA A 84 -4.59 12.81 -17.37
C ALA A 84 -3.80 12.93 -16.05
N MET A 85 -4.15 12.10 -15.05
CA MET A 85 -3.42 12.02 -13.78
C MET A 85 -1.94 11.66 -13.99
N LEU A 86 -1.65 10.65 -14.82
CA LEU A 86 -0.27 10.21 -15.07
C LEU A 86 0.55 11.26 -15.82
N VAL A 87 -0.05 11.97 -16.78
CA VAL A 87 0.61 13.05 -17.53
C VAL A 87 0.94 14.20 -16.58
N MET A 88 -0.04 14.70 -15.83
CA MET A 88 0.16 15.80 -14.89
C MET A 88 1.19 15.44 -13.80
N ALA A 89 1.16 14.20 -13.29
CA ALA A 89 2.15 13.75 -12.31
C ALA A 89 3.58 13.77 -12.89
N LYS A 90 3.77 13.33 -14.14
CA LYS A 90 5.07 13.37 -14.83
C LYS A 90 5.56 14.80 -15.03
N GLU A 91 4.68 15.70 -15.45
CA GLU A 91 5.00 17.13 -15.66
C GLU A 91 5.46 17.78 -14.35
N LEU A 92 4.75 17.52 -13.25
CA LEU A 92 5.10 18.03 -11.92
C LEU A 92 6.42 17.46 -11.40
N GLN A 93 6.70 16.18 -11.66
CA GLN A 93 7.99 15.57 -11.29
C GLN A 93 9.15 16.17 -12.11
N ALA A 94 8.96 16.35 -13.41
CA ALA A 94 9.95 16.98 -14.30
C ALA A 94 10.24 18.44 -13.91
N GLY A 95 9.21 19.19 -13.48
CA GLY A 95 9.37 20.56 -12.98
C GLY A 95 10.07 20.66 -11.62
N LYS A 96 9.87 19.68 -10.73
CA LYS A 96 10.53 19.63 -9.41
C LYS A 96 12.02 19.28 -9.46
N GLY A 97 12.48 18.61 -10.52
CA GLY A 97 13.90 18.30 -10.73
C GLY A 97 14.74 19.46 -11.30
N LYS A 98 14.15 20.64 -11.53
CA LYS A 98 14.80 21.83 -12.08
C LYS A 98 15.09 22.92 -11.02
N LYS A 99 15.00 22.59 -9.74
CA LYS A 99 15.33 23.51 -8.63
C LYS A 99 16.59 23.05 -7.91
#